data_AF-A0A256HDS9-F1
#
_entry.id   AF-A0A256HDS9-F1
#
_cell.length_a   1.000
_cell.length_b   1.000
_cell.length_c   1.000
_cell.angle_alpha   90.00
_cell.angle_beta   90.00
_cell.angle_gamma   90.00
#
_symmetry.space_group_name_H-M   'P 1'
#
loop_
_entity.id
_entity.type
_entity.pdbx_description
1 polymer ?
#
loop_
_entity_poly.entity_id
_entity_poly.type
_entity_poly.pdbx_seq_one_letter_code
_entity_poly.pdbx_strand_id
1 'polypeptide(L)' 'MPLRETGRRLRLRRTGWIPPGARVRHYDELGEDAQILVRKLAGRPRTAPEHGDLDDGDFVKFTDYYQVRTR' A
#
# COMPACT_ATOMS: atom_id res chain seq x y z
N MET A 1 7.67 12.60 -3.13
CA MET A 1 8.78 11.82 -2.54
C MET A 1 9.03 10.64 -3.46
N PRO A 2 10.27 10.36 -3.90
CA PRO A 2 10.53 9.41 -4.97
C PRO A 2 10.32 7.96 -4.49
N LEU A 3 10.05 7.06 -5.44
CA LEU A 3 10.13 5.62 -5.22
C LEU A 3 11.46 5.30 -4.51
N ARG A 4 11.40 4.60 -3.39
CA ARG A 4 12.60 4.11 -2.71
C ARG A 4 13.10 2.93 -3.53
N GLU A 5 14.13 3.11 -4.33
CA GLU A 5 14.65 2.04 -5.20
C GLU A 5 15.53 1.06 -4.39
N THR A 6 15.01 0.44 -3.31
CA THR A 6 15.79 -0.57 -2.55
C THR A 6 15.64 -1.99 -3.10
N GLY A 7 15.04 -2.13 -4.30
CA GLY A 7 14.78 -3.43 -4.96
C GLY A 7 13.69 -4.27 -4.29
N ARG A 8 13.13 -3.80 -3.17
CA ARG A 8 12.03 -4.44 -2.46
C ARG A 8 10.73 -4.23 -3.20
N ARG A 9 9.90 -5.27 -3.25
CA ARG A 9 8.62 -5.23 -3.97
C ARG A 9 7.49 -5.26 -2.95
N LEU A 10 6.55 -4.33 -3.05
CA LEU A 10 5.34 -4.35 -2.23
C LEU A 10 4.16 -4.98 -2.96
N ARG A 11 3.20 -5.47 -2.19
CA ARG A 11 1.87 -5.91 -2.62
C ARG A 11 0.81 -5.42 -1.66
N LEU A 12 -0.42 -5.36 -2.14
CA LEU A 12 -1.58 -5.07 -1.31
C LEU A 12 -2.37 -6.34 -1.03
N ARG A 13 -2.53 -6.68 0.24
CA ARG A 13 -3.38 -7.78 0.69
C ARG A 13 -4.69 -7.21 1.23
N ARG A 14 -5.81 -7.54 0.59
CA ARG A 14 -7.14 -7.21 1.12
C ARG A 14 -7.30 -7.83 2.51
N THR A 15 -7.83 -7.05 3.45
CA THR A 15 -8.05 -7.47 4.84
C THR A 15 -9.36 -6.89 5.35
N GLY A 16 -10.15 -7.70 6.05
CA GLY A 16 -11.35 -7.25 6.76
C GLY A 16 -11.07 -6.79 8.20
N TRP A 17 -9.82 -6.96 8.67
CA TRP A 17 -9.42 -6.65 10.03
C TRP A 17 -8.20 -5.73 10.04
N ILE A 18 -8.25 -4.72 10.90
CA ILE A 18 -7.16 -3.78 11.16
C ILE A 18 -6.79 -3.93 12.64
N PRO A 19 -5.55 -4.28 12.98
CA PRO A 19 -5.13 -4.36 14.36
C PRO A 19 -5.21 -2.99 15.05
N PRO A 20 -5.57 -2.93 16.34
CA PRO A 20 -5.54 -1.68 17.10
C PRO A 20 -4.12 -1.11 17.13
N GLY A 21 -3.97 0.17 16.81
CA GLY A 21 -2.67 0.85 16.72
C GLY A 21 -1.96 0.69 15.37
N ALA A 22 -2.56 0.01 14.39
CA ALA A 22 -2.05 0.01 13.04
C ALA A 22 -2.15 1.41 12.41
N ARG A 23 -1.14 1.78 11.62
CA ARG A 23 -1.19 2.98 10.80
C ARG A 23 -2.15 2.72 9.63
N VAL A 24 -3.12 3.61 9.47
CA VAL A 24 -4.10 3.57 8.39
C VAL A 24 -4.00 4.88 7.62
N ARG A 25 -3.79 4.79 6.31
CA ARG A 25 -3.79 5.90 5.37
C ARG A 25 -5.03 5.83 4.48
N HIS A 26 -5.64 6.97 4.23
CA HIS A 26 -6.71 7.05 3.24
C HIS A 26 -6.12 7.25 1.85
N TYR A 27 -6.74 6.64 0.84
CA TYR A 27 -6.30 6.74 -0.55
C TYR A 27 -6.16 8.21 -1.03
N ASP A 28 -7.06 9.09 -0.59
CA ASP A 28 -7.05 10.52 -0.94
C ASP A 28 -5.86 11.28 -0.34
N GLU A 29 -5.31 10.81 0.77
CA GLU A 29 -4.14 11.40 1.44
C GLU A 29 -2.82 10.98 0.78
N LEU A 30 -2.86 10.00 -0.13
CA LEU A 30 -1.68 9.51 -0.83
C LEU A 30 -1.32 10.43 -2.00
N GLY A 31 -0.02 10.59 -2.24
CA GLY A 31 0.48 11.20 -3.47
C GLY A 31 0.04 10.43 -4.72
N GLU A 32 0.03 11.09 -5.87
CA GLU A 32 -0.46 10.54 -7.14
C GLU A 32 0.20 9.21 -7.53
N ASP A 33 1.52 9.09 -7.38
CA ASP A 33 2.26 7.86 -7.65
C ASP A 33 1.80 6.68 -6.75
N ALA A 34 1.60 6.95 -5.46
CA ALA A 34 1.09 5.95 -4.51
C ALA A 34 -0.36 5.56 -4.83
N GLN A 35 -1.21 6.51 -5.22
CA GLN A 35 -2.56 6.24 -5.70
C GLN A 35 -2.56 5.32 -6.94
N ILE A 36 -1.70 5.61 -7.91
CA ILE A 36 -1.52 4.78 -9.12
C ILE A 36 -1.12 3.35 -8.73
N LEU A 37 -0.20 3.20 -7.78
CA LEU A 37 0.23 1.89 -7.29
C LEU A 37 -0.91 1.14 -6.59
N VAL A 38 -1.64 1.81 -5.68
CA VAL A 38 -2.78 1.20 -4.99
C VAL A 38 -3.81 0.71 -5.99
N ARG A 39 -4.18 1.52 -6.98
CA ARG A 39 -5.13 1.14 -8.04
C ARG A 39 -4.65 -0.06 -8.86
N LYS A 40 -3.35 -0.18 -9.12
CA LYS A 40 -2.76 -1.30 -9.88
C LYS A 40 -2.72 -2.61 -9.08
N LEU A 41 -2.56 -2.52 -7.76
CA LEU A 41 -2.35 -3.65 -6.86
C LEU A 41 -3.62 -4.13 -6.15
N ALA A 42 -4.57 -3.23 -5.89
CA ALA A 42 -5.79 -3.54 -5.16
C ALA A 42 -6.55 -4.69 -5.82
N GLY A 43 -6.75 -5.77 -5.05
CA GLY A 43 -7.50 -6.95 -5.49
C GLY A 43 -6.79 -7.78 -6.56
N ARG A 44 -5.51 -7.55 -6.85
CA ARG A 44 -4.73 -8.31 -7.83
C ARG A 44 -3.51 -8.97 -7.19
N PRO A 45 -3.13 -10.20 -7.59
CA PRO A 45 -1.92 -10.86 -7.12
C PRO A 45 -0.66 -10.31 -7.81
N ARG A 46 -0.49 -8.99 -7.81
CA ARG A 46 0.65 -8.29 -8.43
C ARG A 46 1.52 -7.66 -7.34
N THR A 47 2.76 -7.37 -7.70
CA THR A 47 3.72 -6.65 -6.87
C THR A 47 4.27 -5.47 -7.65
N ALA A 48 4.58 -4.38 -6.97
CA ALA A 48 5.20 -3.18 -7.54
C ALA A 48 6.43 -2.78 -6.72
N PRO A 49 7.31 -1.91 -7.25
CA PRO A 49 8.39 -1.33 -6.46
C PRO A 49 7.83 -0.63 -5.22
N GLU A 50 8.60 -0.61 -4.13
CA GLU A 50 8.19 0.11 -2.93
C GLU A 50 8.01 1.62 -3.20
N HIS A 51 7.12 2.24 -2.43
CA HIS A 51 6.86 3.67 -2.51
C HIS A 51 7.04 4.29 -1.14
N GLY A 52 7.65 5.47 -1.05
CA GLY A 52 7.92 6.13 0.24
C GLY A 52 6.67 6.39 1.08
N ASP A 53 5.52 6.52 0.43
CA ASP A 53 4.21 6.70 1.07
C ASP A 53 3.50 5.38 1.48
N LEU A 54 4.06 4.22 1.12
CA LEU A 54 3.49 2.89 1.38
C LEU A 54 4.53 2.01 2.09
N ASP A 55 4.56 2.10 3.41
CA ASP A 55 5.50 1.34 4.25
C ASP A 55 4.97 -0.06 4.59
N ASP A 56 5.86 -0.99 4.96
CA ASP A 56 5.45 -2.35 5.32
C ASP A 56 4.56 -2.35 6.56
N GLY A 57 3.45 -3.11 6.49
CA GLY A 57 2.51 -3.19 7.60
C GLY A 57 1.54 -2.01 7.69
N ASP A 58 1.69 -0.98 6.86
CA ASP A 58 0.72 0.11 6.74
C ASP A 58 -0.59 -0.40 6.11
N PHE A 59 -1.71 0.24 6.45
CA PHE A 59 -3.03 -0.12 5.93
C PHE A 59 -3.57 1.01 5.08
N VAL A 60 -3.99 0.71 3.85
CA VAL A 60 -4.59 1.69 2.95
C VAL A 60 -6.09 1.45 2.88
N LYS A 61 -6.87 2.49 3.15
CA LYS A 61 -8.30 2.52 2.85
C LYS A 61 -8.52 3.03 1.43
N PHE A 62 -8.90 2.11 0.54
CA PHE A 62 -9.37 2.40 -0.82
C PHE A 62 -10.87 2.03 -0.89
N THR A 63 -11.27 1.11 -1.75
CA THR A 63 -12.60 0.50 -1.73
C THR A 63 -12.79 -0.37 -0.46
N ASP A 64 -11.78 -1.18 -0.17
CA ASP A 64 -11.65 -2.01 1.02
C ASP A 64 -10.40 -1.61 1.82
N TYR A 65 -10.11 -2.33 2.90
CA TYR A 65 -8.84 -2.15 3.60
C TYR A 65 -7.79 -3.08 3.01
N TYR A 66 -6.61 -2.54 2.76
CA TYR A 66 -5.50 -3.28 2.17
C TYR A 66 -4.26 -3.11 3.04
N GLN A 67 -3.68 -4.21 3.48
CA GLN A 67 -2.39 -4.20 4.15
C GLN A 67 -1.26 -4.17 3.11
N VAL A 68 -0.35 -3.21 3.27
CA VAL A 68 0.91 -3.14 2.52
C VAL A 68 1.85 -4.21 3.06
N ARG A 69 2.38 -5.04 2.16
CA ARG A 69 3.39 -6.05 2.49
C ARG A 69 4.53 -5.96 1.49
N THR A 70 5.73 -5.73 1.99
CA THR A 70 6.97 -5.80 1.25
C THR A 70 7.49 -7.25 1.24
N ARG A 71 8.17 -7.61 0.16
CA ARG A 71 8.94 -8.85 0.00
C ARG A 71 10.37 -8.49 -0.39
#